data_AF-A0A368TWD3-F1
#
_entry.id   AF-A0A368TWD3-F1
#
_cell.length_a   1.000
_cell.length_b   1.000
_cell.length_c   1.000
_cell.angle_alpha   90.00
_cell.angle_beta   90.00
_cell.angle_gamma   90.00
#
_symmetry.space_group_name_H-M   'P 1'
#
loop_
_entity.id
_entity.type
_entity.pdbx_description
1 polymer ?
#
loop_
_entity_poly.entity_id
_entity_poly.type
_entity_poly.pdbx_seq_one_letter_code
_entity_poly.pdbx_strand_id
1 'polypeptide(L)'
;MPLQDPFLKSEVAPLTDEASTLKRKASPLTPAEHSVSAKELLPDTLLDFLACPTPPAWLEWAMENPAILLIDHAQCEKKAASTAMNLLYRYVDQPLLLSKMSQLAREELLHFEQVVALMRARGITYRNLSASRYAGELRSHVRTHDPERLVDILIIGALIEARSCERFACLIPYLDEELAKFYRTLVKSEGRHFEDYLMLAREQSREPIEERIAFLVNCEAELITTPDTAFRFHSGVPA
;
A
#
# COMPACT_ATOMS: atom_id res chain seq x y z
N MET A 1 39.78 -44.31 -35.72
CA MET A 1 39.53 -42.90 -36.11
C MET A 1 38.44 -42.35 -35.22
N PRO A 2 38.76 -41.57 -34.17
CA PRO A 2 37.80 -40.78 -33.43
C PRO A 2 37.75 -39.34 -33.99
N LEU A 3 36.53 -38.81 -34.08
CA LEU A 3 36.17 -37.50 -34.61
C LEU A 3 36.76 -36.36 -33.76
N GLN A 4 37.32 -35.35 -34.43
CA GLN A 4 37.80 -34.10 -33.83
C GLN A 4 36.61 -33.17 -33.53
N ASP A 5 36.60 -32.62 -32.32
CA ASP A 5 35.69 -31.56 -31.87
C ASP A 5 36.33 -30.17 -32.19
N PRO A 6 35.69 -29.30 -32.98
CA PRO A 6 36.23 -28.02 -33.38
C PRO A 6 35.65 -26.88 -32.52
N PHE A 7 36.11 -26.72 -31.28
CA PHE A 7 35.90 -25.47 -30.53
C PHE A 7 37.21 -24.85 -30.08
N LEU A 8 37.60 -23.87 -30.89
CA LEU A 8 38.70 -22.94 -30.75
C LEU A 8 38.51 -22.08 -29.48
N LYS A 9 39.60 -21.91 -28.74
CA LYS A 9 39.73 -20.96 -27.62
C LYS A 9 39.39 -19.54 -28.11
N SER A 10 38.47 -18.86 -27.43
CA SER A 10 38.36 -17.39 -27.48
C SER A 10 38.58 -16.83 -26.07
N GLU A 11 39.69 -16.11 -25.90
CA GLU A 11 40.00 -15.31 -24.73
C GLU A 11 38.92 -14.22 -24.56
N VAL A 12 38.30 -14.16 -23.39
CA VAL A 12 37.38 -13.11 -23.00
C VAL A 12 38.20 -11.97 -22.41
N ALA A 13 38.25 -10.83 -23.10
CA ALA A 13 38.81 -9.60 -22.55
C ALA A 13 37.92 -9.08 -21.41
N PRO A 14 38.48 -8.54 -20.31
CA PRO A 14 37.69 -8.00 -19.22
C PRO A 14 37.03 -6.68 -19.65
N LEU A 15 35.70 -6.64 -19.55
CA LEU A 15 34.92 -5.41 -19.63
C LEU A 15 35.28 -4.54 -18.42
N THR A 16 35.83 -3.37 -18.68
CA THR A 16 36.09 -2.33 -17.70
C THR A 16 34.76 -1.81 -17.15
N ASP A 17 34.58 -1.95 -15.84
CA ASP A 17 33.45 -1.46 -15.07
C ASP A 17 33.60 0.06 -14.86
N GLU A 18 32.98 0.85 -15.74
CA GLU A 18 32.71 2.27 -15.49
C GLU A 18 31.30 2.43 -14.93
N ALA A 19 31.08 1.95 -13.70
CA ALA A 19 29.94 2.37 -12.88
C ALA A 19 30.17 3.81 -12.38
N SER A 20 29.85 4.78 -13.25
CA SER A 20 29.67 6.18 -12.88
C SER A 20 28.38 6.33 -12.06
N THR A 21 28.49 6.16 -10.74
CA THR A 21 27.39 6.42 -9.79
C THR A 21 27.27 7.92 -9.57
N LEU A 22 26.66 8.62 -10.53
CA LEU A 22 26.12 9.95 -10.30
C LEU A 22 24.93 9.80 -9.34
N LYS A 23 25.18 10.02 -8.05
CA LYS A 23 24.13 10.32 -7.08
C LYS A 23 23.40 11.58 -7.56
N ARG A 24 22.31 11.42 -8.32
CA ARG A 24 21.37 12.51 -8.56
C ARG A 24 20.89 12.96 -7.19
N LYS A 25 21.24 14.18 -6.78
CA LYS A 25 20.53 14.85 -5.69
C LYS A 25 19.08 14.98 -6.16
N ALA A 26 18.15 14.36 -5.45
CA ALA A 26 16.73 14.58 -5.67
C ALA A 26 16.47 16.08 -5.62
N SER A 27 15.87 16.63 -6.68
CA SER A 27 15.37 18.00 -6.65
C SER A 27 14.16 18.04 -5.71
N PRO A 28 13.99 19.11 -4.92
CA PRO A 28 12.86 19.22 -4.00
C PRO A 28 11.53 19.05 -4.74
N LEU A 29 10.59 18.29 -4.16
CA LEU A 29 9.24 18.15 -4.68
C LEU A 29 8.56 19.52 -4.79
N THR A 30 8.10 19.88 -6.00
CA THR A 30 7.34 21.11 -6.26
C THR A 30 5.85 20.79 -6.32
N PRO A 31 5.00 21.42 -5.49
CA PRO A 31 3.55 21.24 -5.58
C PRO A 31 2.98 21.68 -6.95
N ALA A 32 1.93 21.02 -7.40
CA ALA A 32 1.12 21.37 -8.54
C ALA A 32 0.20 22.58 -8.24
N GLU A 33 -0.34 23.21 -9.29
CA GLU A 33 -1.12 24.46 -9.20
C GLU A 33 -2.42 24.33 -8.37
N HIS A 34 -2.94 23.11 -8.19
CA HIS A 34 -4.19 22.83 -7.46
C HIS A 34 -3.97 22.50 -5.97
N SER A 35 -2.84 22.93 -5.39
CA SER A 35 -2.34 22.48 -4.09
C SER A 35 -3.37 22.64 -2.95
N VAL A 36 -3.86 21.51 -2.45
CA VAL A 36 -4.62 21.37 -1.20
C VAL A 36 -3.76 20.51 -0.27
N SER A 37 -3.57 20.93 0.98
CA SER A 37 -2.69 20.18 1.90
C SER A 37 -3.34 18.87 2.35
N ALA A 38 -2.54 17.82 2.61
CA ALA A 38 -3.06 16.53 3.09
C ALA A 38 -3.87 16.67 4.39
N LYS A 39 -3.47 17.59 5.27
CA LYS A 39 -4.15 17.88 6.54
C LYS A 39 -5.56 18.44 6.35
N GLU A 40 -5.84 19.12 5.24
CA GLU A 40 -7.20 19.60 4.92
C GLU A 40 -8.13 18.50 4.41
N LEU A 41 -7.57 17.38 3.96
CA LEU A 41 -8.30 16.26 3.35
C LEU A 41 -8.63 15.14 4.34
N LEU A 42 -7.93 15.08 5.47
CA LEU A 42 -7.98 13.98 6.43
C LEU A 42 -8.59 14.42 7.76
N PRO A 43 -9.44 13.59 8.39
CA PRO A 43 -9.90 13.87 9.74
C PRO A 43 -8.78 13.68 10.76
N ASP A 44 -8.78 14.48 11.83
CA ASP A 44 -7.79 14.39 12.91
C ASP A 44 -7.76 12.98 13.53
N THR A 45 -8.90 12.29 13.60
CA THR A 45 -9.02 10.92 14.12
C THR A 45 -8.18 9.89 13.36
N LEU A 46 -8.01 10.07 12.05
CA LEU A 46 -7.19 9.19 11.21
C LEU A 46 -5.71 9.53 11.39
N LEU A 47 -5.38 10.82 11.47
CA LEU A 47 -4.01 11.27 11.71
C LEU A 47 -3.51 10.83 13.08
N ASP A 48 -4.34 10.93 14.11
CA ASP A 48 -4.03 10.51 15.49
C ASP A 48 -3.95 8.98 15.64
N PHE A 49 -4.57 8.23 14.72
CA PHE A 49 -4.49 6.76 14.72
C PHE A 49 -3.14 6.25 14.23
N LEU A 50 -2.48 6.97 13.32
CA LEU A 50 -1.17 6.61 12.78
C LEU A 50 -0.04 7.21 13.63
N ALA A 51 0.96 6.41 14.00
CA ALA A 51 2.07 6.89 14.84
C ALA A 51 3.14 7.70 14.08
N CYS A 52 3.08 7.75 12.75
CA CYS A 52 3.98 8.57 11.94
C CYS A 52 3.32 9.06 10.65
N PRO A 53 3.68 10.25 10.14
CA PRO A 53 3.30 10.68 8.79
C PRO A 53 4.07 9.89 7.73
N THR A 54 3.62 9.95 6.50
CA THR A 54 4.40 9.45 5.36
C THR A 54 5.72 10.24 5.24
N PRO A 55 6.89 9.56 5.21
CA PRO A 55 8.17 10.24 5.08
C PRO A 55 8.33 10.96 3.73
N PRO A 56 8.93 12.16 3.68
CA PRO A 56 9.20 12.87 2.42
C PRO A 56 10.02 12.04 1.42
N ALA A 57 10.98 11.25 1.90
CA ALA A 57 11.79 10.36 1.06
C ALA A 57 10.94 9.30 0.32
N TRP A 58 9.83 8.86 0.91
CA TRP A 58 8.89 7.98 0.22
C TRP A 58 8.11 8.72 -0.88
N LEU A 59 7.70 9.97 -0.64
CA LEU A 59 7.02 10.80 -1.64
C LEU A 59 7.92 11.08 -2.84
N GLU A 60 9.20 11.41 -2.60
CA GLU A 60 10.20 11.56 -3.65
C GLU A 60 10.33 10.27 -4.47
N TRP A 61 10.45 9.12 -3.79
CA TRP A 61 10.53 7.82 -4.46
C TRP A 61 9.28 7.50 -5.29
N ALA A 62 8.09 7.88 -4.80
CA ALA A 62 6.83 7.72 -5.51
C ALA A 62 6.75 8.56 -6.78
N MET A 63 7.21 9.82 -6.73
CA MET A 63 7.21 10.72 -7.89
C MET A 63 8.23 10.31 -8.96
N GLU A 64 9.31 9.64 -8.57
CA GLU A 64 10.25 9.03 -9.50
C GLU A 64 9.71 7.74 -10.15
N ASN A 65 8.70 7.10 -9.55
CA ASN A 65 8.20 5.79 -9.95
C ASN A 65 6.67 5.73 -10.19
N PRO A 66 6.06 6.67 -10.93
CA PRO A 66 4.60 6.77 -11.06
C PRO A 66 3.96 5.53 -11.72
N ALA A 67 4.66 4.85 -12.63
CA ALA A 67 4.15 3.61 -13.22
C ALA A 67 4.11 2.46 -12.21
N ILE A 68 5.13 2.32 -11.36
CA ILE A 68 5.16 1.29 -10.31
C ILE A 68 4.09 1.58 -9.25
N LEU A 69 3.91 2.87 -8.90
CA LEU A 69 2.86 3.33 -7.99
C LEU A 69 1.48 2.84 -8.43
N LEU A 70 1.08 3.11 -9.67
CA LEU A 70 -0.24 2.73 -10.17
C LEU A 70 -0.41 1.21 -10.31
N ILE A 71 0.64 0.50 -10.74
CA ILE A 71 0.59 -0.97 -10.84
C ILE A 71 0.38 -1.59 -9.46
N ASP A 72 1.17 -1.17 -8.46
CA ASP A 72 1.05 -1.71 -7.11
C ASP A 72 -0.25 -1.28 -6.42
N HIS A 73 -0.69 -0.04 -6.65
CA HIS A 73 -2.01 0.44 -6.20
C HIS A 73 -3.13 -0.47 -6.73
N ALA A 74 -3.18 -0.74 -8.03
CA ALA A 74 -4.15 -1.69 -8.59
C ALA A 74 -4.02 -3.10 -7.95
N GLN A 75 -2.81 -3.55 -7.61
CA GLN A 75 -2.65 -4.80 -6.87
C GLN A 75 -3.19 -4.72 -5.45
N CYS A 76 -3.06 -3.58 -4.76
CA CYS A 76 -3.62 -3.34 -3.43
C CYS A 76 -5.14 -3.45 -3.44
N GLU A 77 -5.85 -2.80 -4.36
CA GLU A 77 -7.33 -2.86 -4.40
C GLU A 77 -7.81 -4.31 -4.59
N LYS A 78 -7.16 -5.03 -5.52
CA LYS A 78 -7.46 -6.45 -5.74
C LYS A 78 -7.18 -7.32 -4.49
N LYS A 79 -6.12 -7.02 -3.74
CA LYS A 79 -5.78 -7.72 -2.48
C LYS A 79 -6.75 -7.37 -1.36
N ALA A 80 -7.23 -6.12 -1.28
CA ALA A 80 -8.23 -5.68 -0.32
C ALA A 80 -9.56 -6.41 -0.56
N ALA A 81 -10.04 -6.42 -1.81
CA ALA A 81 -11.20 -7.21 -2.21
C ALA A 81 -11.04 -8.71 -1.88
N SER A 82 -9.88 -9.30 -2.20
CA SER A 82 -9.61 -10.71 -1.89
C SER A 82 -9.61 -10.99 -0.38
N THR A 83 -9.09 -10.06 0.43
CA THR A 83 -9.09 -10.17 1.89
C THR A 83 -10.51 -10.14 2.44
N ALA A 84 -11.34 -9.20 1.98
CA ALA A 84 -12.74 -9.14 2.36
C ALA A 84 -13.50 -10.41 1.97
N MET A 85 -13.29 -10.93 0.75
CA MET A 85 -13.88 -12.21 0.32
C MET A 85 -13.47 -13.38 1.22
N ASN A 86 -12.21 -13.45 1.66
CA ASN A 86 -11.76 -14.48 2.59
C ASN A 86 -12.46 -14.38 3.96
N LEU A 87 -12.74 -13.16 4.44
CA LEU A 87 -13.50 -12.96 5.67
C LEU A 87 -14.96 -13.42 5.52
N LEU A 88 -15.59 -13.16 4.36
CA LEU A 88 -16.94 -13.65 4.06
C LEU A 88 -17.05 -15.18 4.12
N TYR A 89 -16.06 -15.90 3.60
CA TYR A 89 -16.06 -17.36 3.62
C TYR A 89 -15.81 -17.94 5.02
N ARG A 90 -15.02 -17.24 5.85
CA ARG A 90 -14.59 -17.77 7.14
C ARG A 90 -15.58 -17.48 8.27
N TYR A 91 -16.21 -16.31 8.27
CA TYR A 91 -17.02 -15.81 9.39
C TYR A 91 -18.49 -15.66 9.02
N VAL A 92 -19.11 -16.79 8.65
CA VAL A 92 -20.46 -16.85 8.05
C VAL A 92 -21.60 -16.49 9.01
N ASP A 93 -21.38 -16.58 10.32
CA ASP A 93 -22.41 -16.33 11.33
C ASP A 93 -22.40 -14.89 11.87
N GLN A 94 -21.76 -13.96 11.16
CA GLN A 94 -21.61 -12.56 11.57
C GLN A 94 -22.27 -11.59 10.57
N PRO A 95 -23.59 -11.34 10.66
CA PRO A 95 -24.34 -10.57 9.65
C PRO A 95 -23.76 -9.18 9.35
N LEU A 96 -23.31 -8.46 10.38
CA LEU A 96 -22.74 -7.12 10.21
C LEU A 96 -21.40 -7.19 9.44
N LEU A 97 -20.51 -8.10 9.83
CA LEU A 97 -19.24 -8.34 9.13
C LEU A 97 -19.50 -8.72 7.66
N LEU A 98 -20.44 -9.64 7.42
CA LEU A 98 -20.77 -10.10 6.06
C LEU A 98 -21.27 -8.95 5.18
N SER A 99 -22.15 -8.11 5.71
CA SER A 99 -22.67 -6.94 4.99
C SER A 99 -21.55 -5.96 4.64
N LYS A 100 -20.69 -5.63 5.62
CA LYS A 100 -19.58 -4.68 5.45
C LYS A 100 -18.50 -5.19 4.51
N MET A 101 -18.05 -6.43 4.66
CA MET A 101 -17.02 -7.01 3.79
C MET A 101 -17.52 -7.19 2.35
N SER A 102 -18.81 -7.49 2.15
CA SER A 102 -19.41 -7.55 0.80
C SER A 102 -19.49 -6.18 0.12
N GLN A 103 -19.78 -5.12 0.89
CA GLN A 103 -19.72 -3.75 0.38
C GLN A 103 -18.29 -3.35 0.01
N LEU A 104 -17.35 -3.55 0.92
CA LEU A 104 -15.93 -3.25 0.71
C LEU A 104 -15.39 -3.99 -0.52
N ALA A 105 -15.60 -5.30 -0.64
CA ALA A 105 -15.10 -6.08 -1.77
C ALA A 105 -15.59 -5.56 -3.13
N ARG A 106 -16.83 -5.07 -3.22
CA ARG A 106 -17.36 -4.48 -4.47
C ARG A 106 -16.77 -3.10 -4.75
N GLU A 107 -16.63 -2.26 -3.73
CA GLU A 107 -16.00 -0.94 -3.86
C GLU A 107 -14.54 -1.09 -4.30
N GLU A 108 -13.79 -2.01 -3.71
CA GLU A 108 -12.39 -2.27 -4.07
C GLU A 108 -12.19 -2.81 -5.49
N LEU A 109 -13.11 -3.66 -5.97
CA LEU A 109 -13.05 -4.09 -7.37
C LEU A 109 -13.36 -2.94 -8.34
N LEU A 110 -14.23 -1.99 -7.94
CA LEU A 110 -14.47 -0.78 -8.72
C LEU A 110 -13.24 0.13 -8.73
N HIS A 111 -12.56 0.32 -7.59
CA HIS A 111 -11.30 1.06 -7.54
C HIS A 111 -10.25 0.42 -8.43
N PHE A 112 -10.09 -0.91 -8.36
CA PHE A 112 -9.19 -1.66 -9.22
C PHE A 112 -9.45 -1.39 -10.71
N GLU A 113 -10.70 -1.46 -11.15
CA GLU A 113 -11.09 -1.17 -12.53
C GLU A 113 -10.73 0.26 -12.96
N GLN A 114 -10.96 1.23 -12.08
CA GLN A 114 -10.63 2.65 -12.31
C GLN A 114 -9.13 2.88 -12.44
N VAL A 115 -8.31 2.29 -11.56
CA VAL A 115 -6.85 2.39 -11.62
C VAL A 115 -6.34 1.77 -12.93
N VAL A 116 -6.84 0.59 -13.32
CA VAL A 116 -6.46 -0.07 -14.58
C VAL A 116 -6.85 0.77 -15.80
N ALA A 117 -8.01 1.43 -15.78
CA ALA A 117 -8.41 2.35 -16.83
C ALA A 117 -7.47 3.56 -16.94
N LEU A 118 -7.10 4.17 -15.82
CA LEU A 118 -6.11 5.26 -15.77
C LEU A 118 -4.74 4.82 -16.28
N MET A 119 -4.28 3.63 -15.88
CA MET A 119 -3.03 3.06 -16.37
C MET A 119 -3.05 2.90 -17.90
N ARG A 120 -4.15 2.37 -18.45
CA ARG A 120 -4.31 2.21 -19.91
C ARG A 120 -4.26 3.55 -20.62
N ALA A 121 -4.96 4.57 -20.12
CA ALA A 121 -4.95 5.92 -20.69
C ALA A 121 -3.54 6.53 -20.69
N ARG A 122 -2.70 6.14 -19.73
CA ARG A 122 -1.31 6.59 -19.57
C ARG A 122 -0.27 5.68 -20.26
N GLY A 123 -0.71 4.68 -21.03
CA GLY A 123 0.19 3.73 -21.70
C GLY A 123 0.95 2.80 -20.75
N ILE A 124 0.50 2.65 -19.49
CA ILE A 124 1.11 1.80 -18.48
C ILE A 124 0.50 0.41 -18.57
N THR A 125 1.34 -0.60 -18.80
CA THR A 125 0.89 -2.00 -18.87
C THR A 125 0.79 -2.60 -17.47
N TYR A 126 -0.38 -3.15 -17.12
CA TYR A 126 -0.54 -3.90 -15.88
C TYR A 126 0.30 -5.17 -15.92
N ARG A 127 1.10 -5.36 -14.87
CA ARG A 127 1.95 -6.54 -14.66
C ARG A 127 1.95 -6.88 -13.18
N ASN A 128 2.26 -8.13 -12.86
CA ASN A 128 2.38 -8.52 -11.47
C ASN A 128 3.71 -8.01 -10.88
N LEU A 129 3.65 -7.25 -9.79
CA LEU A 129 4.79 -6.95 -8.93
C LEU A 129 4.81 -7.90 -7.74
N SER A 130 5.99 -8.17 -7.19
CA SER A 130 6.10 -8.85 -5.89
C SER A 130 5.44 -8.00 -4.81
N ALA A 131 4.83 -8.64 -3.81
CA ALA A 131 4.20 -7.92 -2.71
C ALA A 131 5.22 -7.13 -1.87
N SER A 132 4.79 -6.00 -1.31
CA SER A 132 5.50 -5.32 -0.21
C SER A 132 5.58 -6.23 1.02
N ARG A 133 6.62 -6.05 1.86
CA ARG A 133 6.70 -6.69 3.18
C ARG A 133 5.58 -6.24 4.12
N TYR A 134 5.08 -5.01 3.97
CA TYR A 134 4.17 -4.33 4.89
C TYR A 134 3.03 -5.20 5.44
N ALA A 135 2.11 -5.64 4.58
CA ALA A 135 0.93 -6.39 5.00
C ALA A 135 1.24 -7.85 5.39
N GLY A 136 2.41 -8.36 5.01
CA GLY A 136 2.90 -9.68 5.45
C GLY A 136 3.44 -9.63 6.88
N GLU A 137 4.29 -8.63 7.16
CA GLU A 137 4.88 -8.41 8.48
C GLU A 137 3.81 -8.07 9.53
N LEU A 138 2.84 -7.19 9.22
CA LEU A 138 1.71 -6.93 10.12
C LEU A 138 0.92 -8.22 10.43
N ARG A 139 0.69 -9.06 9.41
CA ARG A 139 -0.03 -10.33 9.58
C ARG A 139 0.76 -11.37 10.39
N SER A 140 2.08 -11.24 10.50
CA SER A 140 2.91 -12.14 11.33
C SER A 140 2.56 -12.03 12.82
N HIS A 141 2.02 -10.89 13.24
CA HIS A 141 1.61 -10.64 14.62
C HIS A 141 0.21 -11.15 14.96
N VAL A 142 -0.57 -11.63 13.98
CA VAL A 142 -1.97 -12.02 14.18
C VAL A 142 -2.06 -13.24 15.10
N ARG A 143 -2.89 -13.14 16.14
CA ARG A 143 -3.20 -14.24 17.05
C ARG A 143 -3.85 -15.40 16.32
N THR A 144 -3.68 -16.60 16.85
CA THR A 144 -4.05 -17.85 16.16
C THR A 144 -5.49 -18.28 16.39
N HIS A 145 -6.11 -17.89 17.51
CA HIS A 145 -7.44 -18.32 17.91
C HIS A 145 -8.45 -17.19 17.76
N ASP A 146 -9.69 -17.55 17.39
CA ASP A 146 -10.83 -16.62 17.39
C ASP A 146 -11.39 -16.47 18.83
N PRO A 147 -11.90 -15.29 19.22
CA PRO A 147 -12.14 -14.09 18.39
C PRO A 147 -10.92 -13.18 18.19
N GLU A 148 -9.84 -13.36 18.95
CA GLU A 148 -8.65 -12.50 18.94
C GLU A 148 -8.00 -12.37 17.57
N ARG A 149 -7.99 -13.47 16.82
CA ARG A 149 -7.52 -13.52 15.43
C ARG A 149 -8.30 -12.56 14.54
N LEU A 150 -9.63 -12.60 14.59
CA LEU A 150 -10.48 -11.72 13.80
C LEU A 150 -10.28 -10.25 14.20
N VAL A 151 -10.23 -9.98 15.51
CA VAL A 151 -9.92 -8.63 16.04
C VAL A 151 -8.62 -8.10 15.43
N ASP A 152 -7.55 -8.90 15.44
CA ASP A 152 -6.26 -8.49 14.86
C ASP A 152 -6.33 -8.24 13.36
N ILE A 153 -7.02 -9.10 12.61
CA ILE A 153 -7.17 -8.94 11.16
C ILE A 153 -7.93 -7.63 10.85
N LEU A 154 -8.95 -7.30 11.64
CA LEU A 154 -9.73 -6.08 11.47
C LEU A 154 -8.93 -4.83 11.84
N ILE A 155 -8.12 -4.86 12.92
CA ILE A 155 -7.21 -3.76 13.26
C ILE A 155 -6.16 -3.55 12.16
N ILE A 156 -5.59 -4.63 11.61
CA ILE A 156 -4.65 -4.55 10.49
C ILE A 156 -5.33 -3.99 9.23
N GLY A 157 -6.59 -4.36 8.97
CA GLY A 157 -7.41 -3.75 7.92
C GLY A 157 -7.50 -2.24 8.11
N ALA A 158 -7.89 -1.79 9.31
CA ALA A 158 -7.95 -0.37 9.64
C ALA A 158 -6.61 0.36 9.43
N LEU A 159 -5.48 -0.24 9.80
CA LEU A 159 -4.14 0.33 9.56
C LEU A 159 -3.81 0.49 8.08
N ILE A 160 -4.12 -0.53 7.27
CA ILE A 160 -3.89 -0.49 5.83
C ILE A 160 -4.69 0.65 5.21
N GLU A 161 -6.00 0.75 5.48
CA GLU A 161 -6.85 1.79 4.88
C GLU A 161 -6.50 3.19 5.40
N ALA A 162 -6.17 3.33 6.69
CA ALA A 162 -5.72 4.60 7.25
C ALA A 162 -4.43 5.08 6.58
N ARG A 163 -3.45 4.18 6.40
CA ARG A 163 -2.20 4.51 5.73
C ARG A 163 -2.41 4.80 4.24
N SER A 164 -3.30 4.06 3.57
CA SER A 164 -3.67 4.32 2.18
C SER A 164 -4.26 5.71 2.02
N CYS A 165 -5.24 6.06 2.86
CA CYS A 165 -5.87 7.36 2.92
C CYS A 165 -4.83 8.49 3.10
N GLU A 166 -3.92 8.34 4.08
CA GLU A 166 -2.87 9.31 4.36
C GLU A 166 -1.88 9.46 3.20
N ARG A 167 -1.46 8.37 2.56
CA ARG A 167 -0.58 8.41 1.38
C ARG A 167 -1.25 9.06 0.18
N PHE A 168 -2.52 8.76 -0.10
CA PHE A 168 -3.24 9.44 -1.18
C PHE A 168 -3.30 10.95 -0.95
N ALA A 169 -3.66 11.37 0.27
CA ALA A 169 -3.69 12.78 0.66
C ALA A 169 -2.32 13.47 0.49
N CYS A 170 -1.24 12.81 0.90
CA CYS A 170 0.12 13.32 0.78
C CYS A 170 0.64 13.37 -0.67
N LEU A 171 0.16 12.48 -1.54
CA LEU A 171 0.53 12.48 -2.96
C LEU A 171 -0.21 13.58 -3.74
N ILE A 172 -1.50 13.83 -3.45
CA ILE A 172 -2.37 14.75 -4.21
C ILE A 172 -1.70 16.07 -4.61
N PRO A 173 -1.00 16.81 -3.72
CA PRO A 173 -0.35 18.08 -4.08
C PRO A 173 0.67 17.99 -5.22
N TYR A 174 1.19 16.80 -5.53
CA TYR A 174 2.27 16.60 -6.49
C TYR A 174 1.82 15.89 -7.78
N LEU A 175 0.53 15.58 -7.90
CA LEU A 175 -0.03 14.86 -9.05
C LEU A 175 -0.62 15.82 -10.08
N ASP A 176 -0.73 15.36 -11.32
CA ASP A 176 -1.57 16.05 -12.32
C ASP A 176 -3.05 16.08 -11.90
N GLU A 177 -3.83 17.00 -12.47
CA GLU A 177 -5.22 17.26 -12.08
C GLU A 177 -6.11 16.00 -12.19
N GLU A 178 -5.92 15.17 -13.22
CA GLU A 178 -6.74 13.97 -13.43
C GLU A 178 -6.51 12.97 -12.30
N LEU A 179 -5.24 12.66 -12.01
CA LEU A 179 -4.90 11.69 -10.96
C LEU A 179 -5.18 12.25 -9.56
N ALA A 180 -4.92 13.54 -9.33
CA ALA A 180 -5.25 14.22 -8.09
C ALA A 180 -6.75 14.15 -7.79
N LYS A 181 -7.60 14.41 -8.79
CA LYS A 181 -9.06 14.30 -8.66
C LYS A 181 -9.50 12.88 -8.32
N PHE A 182 -8.91 11.87 -8.96
CA PHE A 182 -9.20 10.47 -8.64
C PHE A 182 -8.76 10.10 -7.21
N TYR A 183 -7.56 10.48 -6.80
CA TYR A 183 -7.09 10.19 -5.43
C TYR A 183 -7.93 10.90 -4.36
N ARG A 184 -8.45 12.10 -4.64
CA ARG A 184 -9.41 12.78 -3.73
C ARG A 184 -10.70 11.98 -3.54
N THR A 185 -11.15 11.20 -4.54
CA THR A 185 -12.30 10.32 -4.36
C THR A 185 -11.96 9.11 -3.50
N LEU A 186 -10.74 8.56 -3.65
CA LEU A 186 -10.27 7.43 -2.85
C LEU A 186 -10.10 7.82 -1.38
N VAL A 187 -9.50 8.98 -1.06
CA VAL A 187 -9.38 9.46 0.34
C VAL A 187 -10.70 9.34 1.11
N LYS A 188 -11.84 9.61 0.46
CA LYS A 188 -13.16 9.49 1.09
C LYS A 188 -13.62 8.03 1.29
N SER A 189 -13.32 7.10 0.38
CA SER A 189 -13.64 5.69 0.57
C SER A 189 -12.74 5.05 1.61
N GLU A 190 -11.43 5.30 1.53
CA GLU A 190 -10.42 4.78 2.45
C GLU A 190 -10.70 5.18 3.90
N GLY A 191 -11.07 6.46 4.12
CA GLY A 191 -11.47 6.93 5.44
C GLY A 191 -12.68 6.17 6.02
N ARG A 192 -13.68 5.86 5.18
CA ARG A 192 -14.85 5.05 5.61
C ARG A 192 -14.46 3.61 5.88
N HIS A 193 -13.60 3.00 5.05
CA HIS A 193 -13.17 1.62 5.24
C HIS A 193 -12.34 1.47 6.52
N PHE A 194 -11.47 2.43 6.81
CA PHE A 194 -10.78 2.55 8.09
C PHE A 194 -11.76 2.53 9.28
N GLU A 195 -12.77 3.41 9.25
CA GLU A 195 -13.78 3.50 10.31
C GLU A 195 -14.57 2.19 10.46
N ASP A 196 -14.98 1.59 9.33
CA ASP A 196 -15.72 0.33 9.32
C ASP A 196 -14.89 -0.83 9.89
N TYR A 197 -13.62 -0.96 9.52
CA TYR A 197 -12.73 -1.98 10.08
C TYR A 197 -12.55 -1.80 11.60
N LEU A 198 -12.32 -0.57 12.06
CA LEU A 198 -12.09 -0.30 13.48
C LEU A 198 -13.37 -0.52 14.30
N MET A 199 -14.54 -0.16 13.76
CA MET A 199 -15.83 -0.46 14.35
C MET A 199 -16.06 -1.97 14.46
N LEU A 200 -15.85 -2.72 13.37
CA LEU A 200 -15.96 -4.17 13.38
C LEU A 200 -15.00 -4.79 14.41
N ALA A 201 -13.76 -4.31 14.50
CA ALA A 201 -12.79 -4.84 15.47
C ALA A 201 -13.28 -4.68 16.92
N ARG A 202 -13.87 -3.53 17.26
CA ARG A 202 -14.44 -3.25 18.59
C ARG A 202 -15.64 -4.15 18.88
N GLU A 203 -16.54 -4.35 17.92
CA GLU A 203 -17.71 -5.22 18.07
C GLU A 203 -17.34 -6.69 18.31
N GLN A 204 -16.17 -7.15 17.86
CA GLN A 204 -15.70 -8.53 18.09
C GLN A 204 -15.11 -8.75 19.48
N SER A 205 -14.77 -7.70 20.22
CA SER A 205 -14.10 -7.81 21.51
C SER A 205 -15.02 -7.41 22.66
N ARG A 206 -14.97 -8.16 23.76
CA ARG A 206 -15.63 -7.78 25.02
C ARG A 206 -14.75 -6.90 25.90
N GLU A 207 -13.45 -6.89 25.62
CA GLU A 207 -12.45 -6.12 26.34
C GLU A 207 -11.94 -4.96 25.46
N PRO A 208 -11.44 -3.87 26.07
CA PRO A 208 -10.76 -2.80 25.33
C PRO A 208 -9.65 -3.35 24.43
N ILE A 209 -9.54 -2.84 23.20
CA ILE A 209 -8.56 -3.28 22.20
C ILE A 209 -7.44 -2.24 21.98
N GLU A 210 -7.42 -1.18 22.77
CA GLU A 210 -6.54 -0.01 22.62
C GLU A 210 -5.06 -0.39 22.78
N GLU A 211 -4.72 -1.26 23.74
CA GLU A 211 -3.35 -1.77 23.87
C GLU A 211 -2.92 -2.56 22.64
N ARG A 212 -3.86 -3.32 22.06
CA ARG A 212 -3.60 -4.12 20.85
C ARG A 212 -3.44 -3.23 19.62
N ILE A 213 -4.26 -2.19 19.49
CA ILE A 213 -4.12 -1.16 18.47
C ILE A 213 -2.75 -0.49 18.59
N ALA A 214 -2.39 -0.01 19.79
CA ALA A 214 -1.11 0.68 20.01
C ALA A 214 0.09 -0.20 19.65
N PHE A 215 0.04 -1.50 19.98
CA PHE A 215 1.07 -2.44 19.56
C PHE A 215 1.19 -2.52 18.02
N LEU A 216 0.09 -2.75 17.31
CA LEU A 216 0.11 -2.90 15.84
C LEU A 216 0.45 -1.57 15.13
N VAL A 217 0.02 -0.44 15.67
CA VAL A 217 0.37 0.91 15.19
C VAL A 217 1.89 1.14 15.27
N ASN A 218 2.54 0.71 16.35
CA ASN A 218 4.00 0.83 16.49
C ASN A 218 4.74 -0.06 15.48
N CYS A 219 4.27 -1.29 15.26
CA CYS A 219 4.80 -2.17 14.21
C CYS A 219 4.64 -1.54 12.81
N GLU A 220 3.48 -0.93 12.55
CA GLU A 220 3.21 -0.23 11.29
C GLU A 220 4.16 0.95 11.07
N ALA A 221 4.37 1.78 12.08
CA ALA A 221 5.26 2.93 11.99
C ALA A 221 6.71 2.53 11.70
N GLU A 222 7.18 1.42 12.29
CA GLU A 222 8.50 0.87 11.97
C GLU A 222 8.60 0.47 10.48
N LEU A 223 7.57 -0.18 9.93
CA LEU A 223 7.55 -0.59 8.52
C LEU A 223 7.55 0.61 7.56
N ILE A 224 6.89 1.71 7.95
CA ILE A 224 6.80 2.94 7.14
C ILE A 224 8.09 3.76 7.18
N THR A 225 8.79 3.75 8.31
CA THR A 225 9.95 4.64 8.53
C THR A 225 11.30 3.95 8.25
N THR A 226 11.36 2.63 8.26
CA THR A 226 12.61 1.89 8.01
C THR A 226 12.89 1.70 6.51
N PRO A 227 14.18 1.52 6.12
CA PRO A 227 14.55 1.33 4.72
C PRO A 227 13.90 0.13 4.03
N ASP A 228 13.58 0.30 2.75
CA ASP A 228 13.06 -0.70 1.84
C ASP A 228 13.82 -0.64 0.51
N THR A 229 13.90 -1.77 -0.17
CA THR A 229 14.65 -1.92 -1.43
C THR A 229 13.75 -1.89 -2.65
N ALA A 230 12.44 -2.07 -2.47
CA ALA A 230 11.46 -2.09 -3.54
C ALA A 230 10.35 -1.08 -3.28
N PHE A 231 10.22 -0.09 -4.18
CA PHE A 231 9.13 0.86 -4.10
C PHE A 231 7.76 0.19 -4.23
N ARG A 232 6.90 0.39 -3.25
CA ARG A 232 5.51 -0.07 -3.23
C ARG A 232 4.63 1.00 -2.60
N PHE A 233 3.32 0.92 -2.85
CA PHE A 233 2.35 1.84 -2.28
C PHE A 233 2.39 1.86 -0.75
N HIS A 234 2.75 0.73 -0.11
CA HIS A 234 2.99 0.63 1.35
C HIS A 234 4.45 0.31 1.71
N SER A 235 5.45 0.62 0.87
CA SER A 235 6.87 0.42 1.25
C SER A 235 7.35 1.43 2.29
N GLY A 236 8.46 1.12 2.96
CA GLY A 236 9.23 2.08 3.77
C GLY A 236 10.00 3.10 2.93
N VAL A 237 10.98 3.77 3.53
CA VAL A 237 11.84 4.76 2.83
C VAL A 237 12.86 4.07 1.92
N PRO A 238 13.35 4.68 0.84
CA PRO A 238 14.41 4.08 0.02
C PRO A 238 15.69 3.83 0.83
N ALA A 239 16.31 2.66 0.64
CA ALA A 239 17.58 2.26 1.25
C ALA A 239 18.83 2.91 0.63
#